data_AF-A0A9W8YF92-F1
#
_entry.id   AF-A0A9W8YF92-F1
#
_cell.length_a   1.000
_cell.length_b   1.000
_cell.length_c   1.000
_cell.angle_alpha   90.00
_cell.angle_beta   90.00
_cell.angle_gamma   90.00
#
_symmetry.space_group_name_H-M   'P 1'
#
loop_
_entity.id
_entity.type
_entity.pdbx_description
1 polymer ?
#
loop_
_entity_poly.entity_id
_entity_poly.type
_entity_poly.pdbx_seq_one_letter_code
_entity_poly.pdbx_strand_id
1 'polypeptide(L)'
;MNLGQGWKTVLTLFASLLTFYVQTWDEYHTHTLTLGVVSGPVEGILTLCIVYALTAYLGGGSFWQRSMLQSLGVANHDFIPDVLYNLAWNEWYMVYGGVVLVFNTISSAQNVMKARRARGQKTRVALLGLLTFAAAWVLIPAYLYLQPVILHHHLVPFIFYAGLVNAYSVGRMIISHLTKSRFPRGNVLIYPLIYGVFDSLGPWLQERIGVGWPSALGSDVYQVAFVFMCLGLSVGVHGSFVVDVIWTICDYLDIWCLTIKYPFQPGTENIEEEKKGL
;
A
#
# COMPACT_ATOMS: atom_id res chain seq x y z
N MET A 1 9.44 -15.65 6.39
CA MET A 1 8.10 -16.17 6.75
C MET A 1 7.47 -17.12 5.73
N ASN A 2 7.97 -17.22 4.48
CA ASN A 2 7.50 -18.18 3.45
C ASN A 2 5.96 -18.29 3.34
N LEU A 3 5.31 -17.16 3.07
CA LEU A 3 3.85 -17.02 3.06
C LEU A 3 3.21 -17.56 1.76
N GLY A 4 4.02 -17.86 0.73
CA GLY A 4 3.56 -18.42 -0.54
C GLY A 4 2.68 -17.48 -1.37
N GLN A 5 2.12 -18.00 -2.47
CA GLN A 5 1.05 -17.31 -3.21
C GLN A 5 -0.30 -17.65 -2.56
N GLY A 6 -0.84 -16.70 -1.80
CA GLY A 6 -2.11 -16.89 -1.12
C GLY A 6 -2.54 -15.70 -0.27
N TRP A 7 -3.65 -15.88 0.44
CA TRP A 7 -4.30 -14.82 1.23
C TRP A 7 -3.42 -14.24 2.33
N LYS A 8 -2.50 -15.01 2.90
CA LYS A 8 -1.58 -14.52 3.94
C LYS A 8 -0.69 -13.39 3.41
N THR A 9 -0.13 -13.57 2.22
CA THR A 9 0.69 -12.55 1.54
C THR A 9 -0.13 -11.31 1.21
N VAL A 10 -1.35 -11.49 0.71
CA VAL A 10 -2.29 -10.39 0.42
C VAL A 10 -2.57 -9.61 1.70
N LEU A 11 -2.97 -10.28 2.78
CA LEU A 11 -3.27 -9.62 4.06
C LEU A 11 -2.07 -8.85 4.63
N THR A 12 -0.85 -9.39 4.54
CA THR A 12 0.35 -8.68 5.00
C THR A 12 0.68 -7.44 4.18
N LEU A 13 0.52 -7.50 2.85
CA LEU A 13 0.66 -6.34 1.97
C LEU A 13 -0.41 -5.29 2.28
N PHE A 14 -1.62 -5.75 2.56
CA PHE A 14 -2.73 -4.87 2.89
C PHE A 14 -2.49 -4.15 4.22
N ALA A 15 -2.01 -4.85 5.24
CA ALA A 15 -1.68 -4.22 6.51
C ALA A 15 -0.62 -3.12 6.36
N SER A 16 0.42 -3.36 5.55
CA SER A 16 1.49 -2.38 5.35
C SER A 16 1.03 -1.16 4.54
N LEU A 17 0.34 -1.37 3.42
CA LEU A 17 -0.14 -0.28 2.57
C LEU A 17 -1.23 0.56 3.27
N LEU A 18 -2.12 -0.06 4.07
CA LEU A 18 -3.15 0.65 4.83
C LEU A 18 -2.54 1.52 5.93
N THR A 19 -1.53 1.01 6.65
CA THR A 19 -0.82 1.78 7.68
C THR A 19 -0.27 3.07 7.10
N PHE A 20 0.46 2.98 5.97
CA PHE A 20 1.08 4.14 5.34
C PHE A 20 0.05 5.15 4.84
N TYR A 21 -1.07 4.67 4.27
CA TYR A 21 -2.14 5.53 3.80
C TYR A 21 -2.82 6.28 4.95
N VAL A 22 -3.21 5.57 6.02
CA VAL A 22 -3.90 6.16 7.17
C VAL A 22 -3.06 7.25 7.81
N GLN A 23 -1.76 7.04 7.96
CA GLN A 23 -0.88 8.06 8.54
C GLN A 23 -0.72 9.28 7.64
N THR A 24 -0.57 9.08 6.34
CA THR A 24 -0.51 10.21 5.41
C THR A 24 -1.82 10.99 5.43
N TRP A 25 -2.95 10.29 5.56
CA TRP A 25 -4.27 10.89 5.68
C TRP A 25 -4.44 11.66 6.99
N ASP A 26 -3.91 11.14 8.10
CA ASP A 26 -3.84 11.85 9.38
C ASP A 26 -3.07 13.16 9.21
N GLU A 27 -1.85 13.06 8.71
CA GLU A 27 -0.95 14.19 8.49
C GLU A 27 -1.58 15.27 7.61
N TYR A 28 -2.26 14.84 6.54
CA TYR A 28 -2.97 15.75 5.65
C TYR A 28 -4.01 16.61 6.39
N HIS A 29 -4.76 16.01 7.33
CA HIS A 29 -5.87 16.69 8.00
C HIS A 29 -5.48 17.38 9.31
N THR A 30 -4.48 16.87 10.02
CA THR A 30 -3.99 17.43 11.28
C THR A 30 -2.89 18.47 11.05
N HIS A 31 -2.15 18.39 9.93
CA HIS A 31 -0.96 19.21 9.65
C HIS A 31 0.14 19.07 10.71
N THR A 32 0.10 17.98 11.45
CA THR A 32 1.02 17.70 12.54
C THR A 32 1.30 16.22 12.52
N LEU A 33 2.58 15.87 12.41
CA LEU A 33 3.04 14.50 12.57
C LEU A 33 2.91 14.15 14.03
N THR A 34 1.71 13.75 14.46
CA THR A 34 1.51 13.16 15.76
C THR A 34 2.13 11.79 15.73
N LEU A 35 3.45 11.72 15.96
CA LEU A 35 4.10 10.50 16.41
C LEU A 35 3.46 10.17 17.78
N GLY A 36 2.39 9.38 17.74
CA GLY A 36 1.91 8.72 18.95
C GLY A 36 3.01 7.82 19.51
N VAL A 37 2.90 7.46 20.79
CA VAL A 37 3.83 6.52 21.49
C VAL A 37 4.06 5.24 20.66
N VAL A 38 3.03 4.80 19.93
CA VAL A 38 3.13 3.76 18.89
C VAL A 38 2.87 4.42 17.56
N SER A 39 3.92 4.72 16.81
CA SER A 39 3.79 5.41 15.53
C SER A 39 3.32 4.53 14.38
N GLY A 40 3.36 3.19 14.51
CA GLY A 40 2.95 2.24 13.46
C GLY A 40 4.13 1.78 12.60
N PRO A 41 4.65 2.57 11.63
CA PRO A 41 5.74 2.16 10.74
C PRO A 41 7.06 1.94 11.46
N VAL A 42 7.40 2.80 12.42
CA VAL A 42 8.68 2.68 13.14
C VAL A 42 8.71 1.38 13.93
N GLU A 43 7.65 1.10 14.69
CA GLU A 43 7.47 -0.17 15.41
C GLU A 43 7.39 -1.36 14.46
N GLY A 44 6.72 -1.22 13.31
CA GLY A 44 6.64 -2.25 12.28
C GLY A 44 8.00 -2.60 11.70
N ILE A 45 8.83 -1.60 11.36
CA ILE A 45 10.19 -1.78 10.84
C ILE A 45 11.07 -2.41 11.92
N LEU A 46 11.01 -1.93 13.17
CA LEU A 46 11.77 -2.52 14.27
C LEU A 46 11.41 -3.99 14.49
N THR A 47 10.12 -4.30 14.47
CA THR A 47 9.62 -5.67 14.57
C THR A 47 10.10 -6.53 13.40
N LEU A 48 10.10 -6.01 12.17
CA LEU A 48 10.64 -6.70 11.00
C LEU A 48 12.14 -6.98 11.12
N CYS A 49 12.92 -6.00 11.61
CA CYS A 49 14.35 -6.17 11.88
C CYS A 49 14.59 -7.31 12.88
N ILE A 50 13.81 -7.36 13.97
CA ILE A 50 13.87 -8.44 14.97
C ILE A 50 13.51 -9.78 14.33
N VAL A 51 12.43 -9.85 13.56
CA VAL A 51 12.02 -11.08 12.85
C VAL A 51 13.11 -11.57 11.89
N TYR A 52 13.78 -10.66 11.16
CA TYR A 52 14.87 -11.03 10.26
C TYR A 52 16.11 -11.51 11.03
N ALA A 53 16.49 -10.83 12.12
CA ALA A 53 17.58 -11.28 12.99
C ALA A 53 17.32 -12.67 13.57
N LEU A 54 16.10 -12.91 14.08
CA LEU A 54 15.68 -14.23 14.57
C LEU A 54 15.65 -15.28 13.46
N THR A 55 15.20 -14.92 12.25
CA THR A 55 15.21 -15.84 11.10
C THR A 55 16.64 -16.26 10.74
N ALA A 56 17.58 -15.32 10.79
CA ALA A 56 18.99 -15.59 10.53
C ALA A 56 19.61 -16.48 11.62
N TYR A 57 19.27 -16.25 12.89
CA TYR A 57 19.76 -17.06 14.01
C TYR A 57 19.15 -18.48 14.03
N LEU A 58 17.86 -18.61 13.76
CA LEU A 58 17.12 -19.88 13.81
C LEU A 58 17.22 -20.72 12.53
N GLY A 59 18.00 -20.25 11.55
CA GLY A 59 18.45 -21.05 10.41
C GLY A 59 17.41 -21.34 9.32
N GLY A 60 16.29 -20.60 9.25
CA GLY A 60 15.38 -20.75 8.11
C GLY A 60 13.98 -20.16 8.23
N GLY A 61 13.37 -19.91 7.07
CA GLY A 61 11.99 -19.40 6.96
C GLY A 61 10.90 -20.41 7.37
N SER A 62 11.21 -21.71 7.39
CA SER A 62 10.31 -22.80 7.80
C SER A 62 10.03 -22.82 9.30
N PHE A 63 10.89 -22.20 10.12
CA PHE A 63 10.66 -22.06 11.56
C PHE A 63 9.34 -21.33 11.85
N TRP A 64 9.01 -20.31 11.06
CA TRP A 64 7.81 -19.49 11.21
C TRP A 64 6.49 -20.22 10.86
N GLN A 65 6.58 -21.41 10.27
CA GLN A 65 5.43 -22.27 9.98
C GLN A 65 5.16 -23.28 11.10
N ARG A 66 6.04 -23.38 12.11
CA ARG A 66 5.83 -24.24 13.28
C ARG A 66 4.83 -23.59 14.24
N SER A 67 4.07 -24.41 14.97
CA SER A 67 3.20 -23.94 16.06
C SER A 67 4.03 -23.13 17.07
N MET A 68 3.52 -21.95 17.43
CA MET A 68 4.17 -21.08 18.41
C MET A 68 4.25 -21.76 19.78
N LEU A 69 3.13 -22.32 20.24
CA LEU A 69 3.00 -22.94 21.55
C LEU A 69 3.81 -24.24 21.67
N GLN A 70 3.87 -25.03 20.58
CA GLN A 70 4.72 -26.23 20.53
C GLN A 70 6.21 -25.87 20.54
N SER A 71 6.60 -24.76 19.89
CA SER A 71 7.99 -24.29 19.87
C SER A 71 8.44 -23.68 21.20
N LEU A 72 7.50 -23.15 21.99
CA LEU A 72 7.71 -22.62 23.35
C LEU A 72 7.65 -23.70 24.45
N GLY A 73 7.37 -24.96 24.09
CA GLY A 73 7.35 -26.08 25.03
C GLY A 73 6.13 -26.11 25.95
N VAL A 74 5.05 -25.41 25.61
CA VAL A 74 3.80 -25.42 26.39
C VAL A 74 3.08 -26.75 26.15
N ALA A 75 2.80 -27.50 27.21
CA ALA A 75 2.03 -28.75 27.11
C ALA A 75 0.58 -28.45 26.68
N ASN A 76 0.01 -29.31 25.84
CA ASN A 76 -1.36 -29.15 25.39
C ASN A 76 -2.30 -29.39 26.59
N HIS A 77 -2.90 -28.32 27.10
CA HIS A 77 -3.85 -28.36 28.21
C HIS A 77 -5.25 -28.22 27.62
N ASP A 78 -6.22 -29.02 28.10
CA ASP A 78 -7.63 -29.03 27.65
C ASP A 78 -8.36 -27.67 27.75
N PHE A 79 -7.73 -26.67 28.37
CA PHE A 79 -8.23 -25.29 28.45
C PHE A 79 -7.89 -24.43 27.22
N ILE A 80 -6.90 -24.82 26.41
CA ILE A 80 -6.49 -24.08 25.21
C ILE A 80 -7.15 -24.75 23.99
N PRO A 81 -8.01 -24.06 23.24
CA PRO A 81 -8.59 -24.63 22.03
C PRO A 81 -7.50 -25.08 21.05
N ASP A 82 -7.64 -26.26 20.45
CA ASP A 82 -6.65 -26.84 19.52
C ASP A 82 -6.31 -25.90 18.35
N VAL A 83 -7.25 -25.04 17.96
CA VAL A 83 -7.06 -24.01 16.93
C VAL A 83 -6.01 -22.98 17.36
N LEU A 84 -6.02 -22.57 18.64
CA LEU A 84 -5.07 -21.62 19.19
C LEU A 84 -3.72 -22.28 19.47
N TYR A 85 -3.73 -23.56 19.85
CA TYR A 85 -2.51 -24.35 20.10
C TYR A 85 -1.71 -24.62 18.82
N ASN A 86 -2.40 -24.90 17.70
CA ASN A 86 -1.75 -25.19 16.42
C ASN A 86 -1.41 -23.93 15.60
N LEU A 87 -1.78 -22.74 16.08
CA LEU A 87 -1.52 -21.50 15.37
C LEU A 87 -0.01 -21.30 15.17
N ALA A 88 0.40 -21.17 13.91
CA ALA A 88 1.79 -21.00 13.56
C ALA A 88 2.30 -19.60 13.92
N TRP A 89 3.61 -19.44 14.10
CA TRP A 89 4.21 -18.13 14.41
C TRP A 89 3.85 -17.04 13.40
N ASN A 90 3.71 -17.40 12.12
CA ASN A 90 3.29 -16.45 11.08
C ASN A 90 1.85 -15.95 11.28
N GLU A 91 0.93 -16.78 11.77
CA GLU A 91 -0.46 -16.41 12.05
C GLU A 91 -0.56 -15.54 13.30
N TRP A 92 0.21 -15.85 14.35
CA TRP A 92 0.32 -14.98 15.52
C TRP A 92 0.86 -13.59 15.17
N TYR A 93 1.86 -13.53 14.28
CA TYR A 93 2.36 -12.26 13.78
C TYR A 93 1.30 -11.46 13.00
N MET A 94 0.47 -12.15 12.20
CA MET A 94 -0.65 -11.52 11.50
C MET A 94 -1.73 -10.99 12.46
N VAL A 95 -2.04 -11.73 13.53
CA VAL A 95 -2.98 -11.28 14.56
C VAL A 95 -2.45 -10.05 15.27
N TYR A 96 -1.18 -10.07 15.71
CA TYR A 96 -0.52 -8.92 16.30
C TYR A 96 -0.54 -7.70 15.37
N GLY A 97 -0.13 -7.88 14.11
CA GLY A 97 -0.17 -6.82 13.10
C GLY A 97 -1.57 -6.26 12.86
N GLY A 98 -2.60 -7.12 12.85
CA GLY A 98 -4.00 -6.72 12.73
C GLY A 98 -4.49 -5.88 13.90
N VAL A 99 -4.17 -6.27 15.13
CA VAL A 99 -4.53 -5.49 16.34
C VAL A 99 -3.89 -4.11 16.31
N VAL A 100 -2.58 -4.03 16.03
CA VAL A 100 -1.84 -2.76 15.93
C VAL A 100 -2.43 -1.86 14.83
N LEU A 101 -2.76 -2.44 13.68
CA LEU A 101 -3.36 -1.74 12.54
C LEU A 101 -4.73 -1.13 12.88
N VAL A 102 -5.60 -1.91 13.53
CA VAL A 102 -6.93 -1.44 13.94
C VAL A 102 -6.80 -0.34 14.98
N PHE A 103 -5.95 -0.53 15.99
CA PHE A 103 -5.70 0.49 17.01
C PHE A 103 -5.17 1.79 16.40
N ASN A 104 -4.18 1.71 15.50
CA ASN A 104 -3.63 2.86 14.80
C ASN A 104 -4.72 3.58 13.98
N THR A 105 -5.51 2.82 13.21
CA THR A 105 -6.59 3.37 12.39
C THR A 105 -7.64 4.11 13.22
N ILE A 106 -8.06 3.54 14.35
CA ILE A 106 -9.04 4.18 15.24
C ILE A 106 -8.45 5.44 15.89
N SER A 107 -7.22 5.33 16.42
CA SER A 107 -6.52 6.46 17.05
C SER A 107 -6.35 7.63 16.08
N SER A 108 -5.91 7.33 14.85
CA SER A 108 -5.76 8.32 13.79
C SER A 108 -7.09 8.97 13.41
N ALA A 109 -8.15 8.17 13.24
CA ALA A 109 -9.49 8.70 12.98
C ALA A 109 -9.97 9.63 14.10
N GLN A 110 -9.79 9.26 15.37
CA GLN A 110 -10.13 10.10 16.52
C GLN A 110 -9.35 11.41 16.54
N ASN A 111 -8.05 11.35 16.24
CA ASN A 111 -7.18 12.52 16.18
C ASN A 111 -7.63 13.52 15.09
N VAL A 112 -7.87 13.02 13.88
CA VAL A 112 -8.41 13.83 12.77
C VAL A 112 -9.76 14.44 13.13
N MET A 113 -10.68 13.66 13.72
CA MET A 113 -11.98 14.17 14.15
C MET A 113 -11.85 15.30 15.17
N LYS A 114 -10.97 15.16 16.17
CA LYS A 114 -10.69 16.17 17.19
C LYS A 114 -10.08 17.43 16.57
N ALA A 115 -9.05 17.28 15.72
CA ALA A 115 -8.35 18.39 15.08
C ALA A 115 -9.24 19.17 14.10
N ARG A 116 -10.14 18.50 13.38
CA ARG A 116 -11.09 19.18 12.48
C ARG A 116 -12.24 19.85 13.24
N ARG A 117 -12.72 19.25 14.34
CA ARG A 117 -13.72 19.86 15.21
C ARG A 117 -13.18 21.13 15.88
N ALA A 118 -11.93 21.10 16.35
CA ALA A 118 -11.26 22.29 16.90
C ALA A 118 -11.16 23.45 15.88
N ARG A 119 -11.06 23.13 14.58
CA ARG A 119 -11.03 24.10 13.47
C ARG A 119 -12.42 24.43 12.89
N GLY A 120 -13.51 23.93 13.48
CA GLY A 120 -14.88 24.16 12.99
C GLY A 120 -15.19 23.58 11.61
N GLN A 121 -14.36 22.65 11.10
CA GLN A 121 -14.51 22.08 9.76
C GLN A 121 -15.41 20.85 9.73
N LYS A 122 -16.11 20.62 8.61
CA LYS A 122 -16.99 19.46 8.41
C LYS A 122 -16.21 18.15 8.35
N THR A 123 -16.27 17.35 9.40
CA THR A 123 -15.60 16.04 9.52
C THR A 123 -15.96 15.05 8.40
N ARG A 124 -17.20 15.09 7.89
CA ARG A 124 -17.68 14.19 6.81
C ARG A 124 -16.84 14.24 5.54
N VAL A 125 -16.26 15.40 5.22
CA VAL A 125 -15.44 15.55 4.00
C VAL A 125 -14.11 14.79 4.11
N ALA A 126 -13.57 14.64 5.32
CA ALA A 126 -12.34 13.87 5.56
C ALA A 126 -12.61 12.35 5.47
N LEU A 127 -13.73 11.91 6.05
CA LEU A 127 -14.18 10.52 5.99
C LEU A 127 -14.48 10.05 4.56
N LEU A 128 -14.95 10.95 3.68
CA LEU A 128 -15.19 10.60 2.28
C LEU A 128 -13.90 10.20 1.54
N GLY A 129 -12.75 10.79 1.89
CA GLY A 129 -11.46 10.38 1.33
C GLY A 129 -11.04 8.99 1.78
N LEU A 130 -11.29 8.66 3.06
CA LEU A 130 -11.08 7.32 3.59
C LEU A 130 -12.03 6.31 2.94
N LEU A 131 -13.26 6.71 2.62
CA LEU A 131 -14.24 5.85 1.93
C LEU A 131 -13.77 5.46 0.53
N THR A 132 -13.26 6.42 -0.26
CA THR A 132 -12.74 6.12 -1.60
C THR A 132 -11.56 5.15 -1.58
N PHE A 133 -10.76 5.21 -0.52
CA PHE A 133 -9.72 4.22 -0.26
C PHE A 133 -10.33 2.87 0.13
N ALA A 134 -11.19 2.84 1.16
CA ALA A 134 -11.86 1.62 1.60
C ALA A 134 -12.57 0.87 0.45
N ALA A 135 -13.17 1.60 -0.49
CA ALA A 135 -13.79 1.03 -1.69
C ALA A 135 -12.78 0.27 -2.57
N ALA A 136 -11.63 0.88 -2.90
CA ALA A 136 -10.55 0.20 -3.64
C ALA A 136 -10.08 -1.04 -2.89
N TRP A 137 -10.00 -0.94 -1.57
CA TRP A 137 -9.51 -1.97 -0.68
C TRP A 137 -10.47 -3.13 -0.43
N VAL A 138 -11.76 -2.94 -0.71
CA VAL A 138 -12.75 -4.01 -0.80
C VAL A 138 -12.76 -4.63 -2.20
N LEU A 139 -12.55 -3.83 -3.24
CA LEU A 139 -12.52 -4.31 -4.63
C LEU A 139 -11.35 -5.27 -4.92
N ILE A 140 -10.16 -4.99 -4.39
CA ILE A 140 -8.97 -5.84 -4.61
C ILE A 140 -9.17 -7.28 -4.08
N PRO A 141 -9.57 -7.53 -2.82
CA PRO A 141 -9.82 -8.88 -2.33
C PRO A 141 -11.09 -9.49 -2.96
N ALA A 142 -12.11 -8.68 -3.29
CA ALA A 142 -13.27 -9.18 -4.04
C ALA A 142 -12.86 -9.76 -5.40
N TYR A 143 -11.98 -9.06 -6.13
CA TYR A 143 -11.45 -9.55 -7.41
C TYR A 143 -10.65 -10.85 -7.26
N LEU A 144 -9.76 -10.91 -6.25
CA LEU A 144 -8.98 -12.12 -5.96
C LEU A 144 -9.84 -13.31 -5.51
N TYR A 145 -10.95 -13.05 -4.83
CA TYR A 145 -11.90 -14.09 -4.44
C TYR A 145 -12.68 -14.63 -5.65
N LEU A 146 -13.08 -13.75 -6.57
CA LEU A 146 -13.77 -14.13 -7.80
C LEU A 146 -12.84 -14.89 -8.76
N GLN A 147 -11.53 -14.57 -8.77
CA GLN A 147 -10.56 -15.19 -9.67
C GLN A 147 -9.40 -15.85 -8.91
N PRO A 148 -9.58 -17.08 -8.40
CA PRO A 148 -8.55 -17.77 -7.61
C PRO A 148 -7.30 -18.13 -8.43
N VAL A 149 -7.40 -18.22 -9.76
CA VAL A 149 -6.24 -18.45 -10.63
C VAL A 149 -5.22 -17.33 -10.49
N ILE A 150 -5.68 -16.08 -10.39
CA ILE A 150 -4.78 -14.93 -10.20
C ILE A 150 -4.13 -15.01 -8.82
N LEU A 151 -4.87 -15.43 -7.79
CA LEU A 151 -4.36 -15.57 -6.42
C LEU A 151 -3.24 -16.62 -6.30
N HIS A 152 -3.34 -17.74 -7.02
CA HIS A 152 -2.41 -18.87 -6.87
C HIS A 152 -1.29 -18.94 -7.91
N HIS A 153 -1.48 -18.35 -9.09
CA HIS A 153 -0.50 -18.44 -10.18
C HIS A 153 0.09 -17.09 -10.61
N HIS A 154 -0.67 -15.99 -10.49
CA HIS A 154 -0.27 -14.66 -10.99
C HIS A 154 -0.36 -13.56 -9.93
N LEU A 155 -0.10 -13.92 -8.68
CA LEU A 155 -0.25 -13.00 -7.55
C LEU A 155 0.79 -11.85 -7.60
N VAL A 156 1.99 -12.13 -8.09
CA VAL A 156 3.10 -11.16 -8.09
C VAL A 156 2.79 -9.91 -8.94
N PRO A 157 2.41 -10.03 -10.23
CA PRO A 157 1.98 -8.88 -11.03
C PRO A 157 0.83 -8.08 -10.38
N PHE A 158 -0.12 -8.80 -9.78
CA PHE A 158 -1.28 -8.18 -9.14
C PHE A 158 -0.91 -7.39 -7.88
N ILE A 159 0.03 -7.89 -7.07
CA ILE A 159 0.57 -7.20 -5.90
C ILE A 159 1.29 -5.91 -6.31
N PHE A 160 2.10 -5.95 -7.39
CA PHE A 160 2.74 -4.74 -7.91
C PHE A 160 1.71 -3.71 -8.38
N TYR A 161 0.68 -4.16 -9.09
CA TYR A 161 -0.42 -3.29 -9.51
C TYR A 161 -1.12 -2.65 -8.31
N ALA A 162 -1.55 -3.44 -7.31
CA ALA A 162 -2.18 -2.94 -6.09
C ALA A 162 -1.27 -1.97 -5.31
N GLY A 163 0.02 -2.29 -5.22
CA GLY A 163 1.04 -1.43 -4.60
C GLY A 163 1.19 -0.09 -5.31
N LEU A 164 1.24 -0.07 -6.65
CA LEU A 164 1.34 1.16 -7.44
C LEU A 164 0.05 2.01 -7.36
N VAL A 165 -1.12 1.38 -7.35
CA VAL A 165 -2.42 2.06 -7.10
C VAL A 165 -2.38 2.79 -5.75
N ASN A 166 -1.85 2.14 -4.71
CA ASN A 166 -1.68 2.74 -3.40
C ASN A 166 -0.64 3.86 -3.40
N ALA A 167 0.55 3.62 -4.00
CA ALA A 167 1.63 4.58 -4.09
C ALA A 167 1.20 5.86 -4.81
N TYR A 168 0.46 5.75 -5.91
CA TYR A 168 -0.11 6.89 -6.62
C TYR A 168 -1.13 7.66 -5.77
N SER A 169 -1.99 6.95 -5.03
CA SER A 169 -2.97 7.59 -4.13
C SER A 169 -2.28 8.39 -3.01
N VAL A 170 -1.28 7.79 -2.37
CA VAL A 170 -0.53 8.43 -1.29
C VAL A 170 0.33 9.58 -1.83
N GLY A 171 1.03 9.40 -2.95
CA GLY A 171 1.83 10.46 -3.57
C GLY A 171 1.02 11.71 -3.88
N ARG A 172 -0.20 11.55 -4.41
CA ARG A 172 -1.10 12.69 -4.64
C ARG A 172 -1.54 13.37 -3.35
N MET A 173 -1.74 12.60 -2.29
CA MET A 173 -2.08 13.15 -0.97
C MET A 173 -0.93 13.99 -0.41
N ILE A 174 0.31 13.50 -0.53
CA ILE A 174 1.53 14.23 -0.12
C ILE A 174 1.65 15.54 -0.88
N ILE A 175 1.54 15.53 -2.22
CA ILE A 175 1.61 16.77 -3.01
C ILE A 175 0.47 17.71 -2.63
N SER A 176 -0.74 17.18 -2.43
CA SER A 176 -1.88 18.00 -2.04
C SER A 176 -1.66 18.70 -0.70
N HIS A 177 -1.02 18.01 0.25
CA HIS A 177 -0.60 18.60 1.51
C HIS A 177 0.45 19.70 1.31
N LEU A 178 1.54 19.43 0.58
CA LEU A 178 2.64 20.37 0.35
C LEU A 178 2.18 21.63 -0.40
N THR A 179 1.33 21.45 -1.41
CA THR A 179 0.76 22.54 -2.22
C THR A 179 -0.44 23.23 -1.56
N LYS A 180 -0.86 22.78 -0.38
CA LYS A 180 -2.08 23.23 0.32
C LYS A 180 -3.34 23.19 -0.58
N SER A 181 -3.36 22.26 -1.53
CA SER A 181 -4.46 22.11 -2.49
C SER A 181 -5.55 21.18 -1.94
N ARG A 182 -6.66 21.05 -2.67
CA ARG A 182 -7.81 20.25 -2.25
C ARG A 182 -7.48 18.75 -2.25
N PHE A 183 -8.04 18.02 -1.28
CA PHE A 183 -7.84 16.58 -1.15
C PHE A 183 -8.16 15.81 -2.45
N PRO A 184 -7.25 14.95 -2.94
CA PRO A 184 -7.44 14.18 -4.17
C PRO A 184 -8.38 13.00 -3.92
N ARG A 185 -9.64 13.10 -4.40
CA ARG A 185 -10.68 12.08 -4.15
C ARG A 185 -10.71 10.94 -5.17
N GLY A 186 -10.15 11.13 -6.37
CA GLY A 186 -10.25 10.16 -7.45
C GLY A 186 -8.89 9.54 -7.77
N ASN A 187 -8.85 8.22 -7.92
CA ASN A 187 -7.69 7.51 -8.46
C ASN A 187 -8.10 6.81 -9.76
N VAL A 188 -7.54 7.25 -10.88
CA VAL A 188 -7.82 6.73 -12.22
C VAL A 188 -7.44 5.26 -12.35
N LEU A 189 -6.45 4.80 -11.58
CA LEU A 189 -6.00 3.41 -11.60
C LEU A 189 -6.98 2.44 -10.94
N ILE A 190 -8.04 2.92 -10.28
CA ILE A 190 -9.10 2.06 -9.73
C ILE A 190 -10.10 1.64 -10.81
N TYR A 191 -10.29 2.41 -11.89
CA TYR A 191 -11.31 2.11 -12.91
C TYR A 191 -11.11 0.75 -13.59
N PRO A 192 -9.88 0.35 -14.00
CA PRO A 192 -9.64 -1.00 -14.52
C PRO A 192 -10.00 -2.09 -13.51
N LEU A 193 -9.73 -1.88 -12.22
CA LEU A 193 -10.10 -2.83 -11.16
C LEU A 193 -11.62 -2.96 -11.01
N ILE A 194 -12.36 -1.84 -11.03
CA ILE A 194 -13.83 -1.85 -11.00
C ILE A 194 -14.38 -2.65 -12.18
N TYR A 195 -13.83 -2.42 -13.38
CA TYR A 195 -14.21 -3.15 -14.58
C TYR A 195 -13.91 -4.65 -14.45
N GLY A 196 -12.72 -5.03 -13.97
CA GLY A 196 -12.36 -6.44 -13.76
C GLY A 196 -13.27 -7.14 -12.74
N VAL A 197 -13.62 -6.47 -11.63
CA VAL A 197 -14.57 -6.99 -10.64
C VAL A 197 -15.95 -7.16 -11.25
N PHE A 198 -16.46 -6.14 -11.94
CA PHE A 198 -17.77 -6.19 -12.57
C PHE A 198 -17.86 -7.30 -13.62
N ASP A 199 -16.84 -7.44 -14.46
CA ASP A 199 -16.78 -8.51 -15.45
C ASP A 199 -16.77 -9.91 -14.80
N SER A 200 -15.98 -10.08 -13.74
CA SER A 200 -15.86 -11.36 -13.02
C SER A 200 -17.09 -11.69 -12.16
N LEU A 201 -17.90 -10.69 -11.79
CA LEU A 201 -19.16 -10.89 -11.08
C LEU A 201 -20.23 -11.56 -11.95
N GLY A 202 -20.22 -11.32 -13.27
CA GLY A 202 -21.20 -11.89 -14.22
C GLY A 202 -21.22 -13.42 -14.22
N PRO A 203 -20.09 -14.10 -14.50
CA PRO A 203 -19.99 -15.56 -14.45
C PRO A 203 -20.32 -16.14 -13.09
N TRP A 204 -19.84 -15.51 -12.01
CA TRP A 204 -20.11 -15.96 -10.64
C TRP A 204 -21.61 -15.94 -10.30
N LEU A 205 -22.32 -14.87 -10.72
CA LEU A 205 -23.76 -14.73 -10.52
C LEU A 205 -24.56 -15.72 -11.38
N GLN A 206 -24.06 -16.02 -12.59
CA GLN A 206 -24.65 -17.01 -13.48
C GLN A 206 -24.55 -18.43 -12.90
N GLU A 207 -23.42 -18.80 -12.29
CA GLU A 207 -23.24 -20.10 -11.64
C GLU A 207 -24.08 -20.25 -10.36
N ARG A 208 -24.24 -19.18 -9.57
CA ARG A 208 -24.92 -19.23 -8.27
C ARG A 208 -26.44 -19.03 -8.36
N ILE A 209 -26.88 -18.09 -9.19
CA ILE A 209 -28.25 -17.53 -9.17
C ILE A 209 -28.93 -17.71 -10.53
N GLY A 210 -28.22 -18.16 -11.57
CA GLY A 210 -28.76 -18.35 -12.92
C GLY A 210 -29.04 -17.03 -13.66
N VAL A 211 -28.62 -15.89 -13.09
CA VAL A 211 -28.74 -14.56 -13.69
C VAL A 211 -27.34 -13.98 -13.76
N GLY A 212 -26.85 -13.65 -14.96
CA GLY A 212 -25.52 -13.09 -15.17
C GLY A 212 -25.26 -12.76 -16.63
N TRP A 213 -24.10 -12.17 -16.91
CA TRP A 213 -23.62 -11.88 -18.26
C TRP A 213 -22.34 -12.67 -18.55
N PRO A 214 -22.11 -13.07 -19.81
CA PRO A 214 -20.86 -13.70 -20.20
C PRO A 214 -19.70 -12.72 -19.95
N SER A 215 -18.60 -13.21 -19.37
CA SER A 215 -17.39 -12.41 -19.16
C SER A 215 -16.86 -11.92 -20.52
N ALA A 216 -16.69 -10.62 -20.64
CA ALA A 216 -16.06 -9.97 -21.79
C ALA A 216 -14.55 -10.22 -21.82
N LEU A 217 -13.93 -10.46 -20.65
CA LEU A 217 -12.55 -10.90 -20.55
C LEU A 217 -12.38 -12.40 -20.85
N GLY A 218 -13.45 -13.19 -21.00
CA GLY A 218 -13.32 -14.63 -21.23
C GLY A 218 -12.62 -15.37 -20.08
N SER A 219 -11.99 -16.52 -20.39
CA SER A 219 -11.35 -17.37 -19.38
C SER A 219 -9.83 -17.32 -19.42
N ASP A 220 -9.23 -17.33 -18.23
CA ASP A 220 -7.83 -17.67 -17.94
C ASP A 220 -6.79 -16.75 -18.61
N VAL A 221 -6.44 -16.99 -19.88
CA VAL A 221 -5.37 -16.28 -20.59
C VAL A 221 -5.63 -14.78 -20.70
N TYR A 222 -6.88 -14.42 -21.01
CA TYR A 222 -7.28 -13.03 -21.19
C TYR A 222 -7.37 -12.27 -19.85
N GLN A 223 -7.74 -12.94 -18.76
CA GLN A 223 -7.71 -12.33 -17.42
C GLN A 223 -6.28 -12.10 -16.94
N VAL A 224 -5.35 -13.01 -17.26
CA VAL A 224 -3.93 -12.80 -16.99
C VAL A 224 -3.40 -11.63 -17.83
N ALA A 225 -3.70 -11.60 -19.13
CA ALA A 225 -3.34 -10.48 -19.99
C ALA A 225 -3.90 -9.14 -19.48
N PHE A 226 -5.13 -9.14 -18.95
CA PHE A 226 -5.74 -7.98 -18.33
C PHE A 226 -4.99 -7.50 -17.09
N VAL A 227 -4.54 -8.40 -16.20
CA VAL A 227 -3.72 -8.03 -15.03
C VAL A 227 -2.39 -7.39 -15.46
N PHE A 228 -1.72 -7.96 -16.48
CA PHE A 228 -0.50 -7.36 -17.01
C PHE A 228 -0.74 -6.02 -17.70
N MET A 229 -1.87 -5.85 -18.38
CA MET A 229 -2.27 -4.56 -18.95
C MET A 229 -2.55 -3.52 -17.86
N CYS A 230 -3.24 -3.90 -16.78
CA CYS A 230 -3.46 -3.05 -15.60
C CYS A 230 -2.12 -2.66 -14.95
N LEU A 231 -1.19 -3.61 -14.82
CA LEU A 231 0.15 -3.33 -14.30
C LEU A 231 0.89 -2.35 -15.20
N GLY A 232 0.91 -2.56 -16.51
CA GLY A 232 1.55 -1.67 -17.48
C GLY A 232 0.97 -0.26 -17.45
N LEU A 233 -0.36 -0.14 -17.42
CA LEU A 233 -1.05 1.14 -17.26
C LEU A 233 -0.67 1.83 -15.94
N SER A 234 -0.61 1.07 -14.85
CA SER A 234 -0.23 1.60 -13.55
C SER A 234 1.21 2.08 -13.50
N VAL A 235 2.14 1.36 -14.14
CA VAL A 235 3.52 1.81 -14.29
C VAL A 235 3.58 3.09 -15.12
N GLY A 236 2.84 3.17 -16.23
CA GLY A 236 2.80 4.36 -17.09
C GLY A 236 2.26 5.60 -16.37
N VAL A 237 1.10 5.49 -15.72
CA VAL A 237 0.48 6.60 -14.98
C VAL A 237 1.32 7.01 -13.77
N HIS A 238 1.82 6.06 -12.99
CA HIS A 238 2.66 6.38 -11.84
C HIS A 238 4.01 6.96 -12.27
N GLY A 239 4.62 6.44 -13.33
CA GLY A 239 5.86 6.95 -13.91
C GLY A 239 5.71 8.38 -14.42
N SER A 240 4.66 8.67 -15.19
CA SER A 240 4.33 10.05 -15.62
C SER A 240 4.18 10.98 -14.43
N PHE A 241 3.44 10.55 -13.41
CA PHE A 241 3.24 11.33 -12.19
C PHE A 241 4.56 11.64 -11.47
N VAL A 242 5.47 10.68 -11.36
CA VAL A 242 6.79 10.91 -10.74
C VAL A 242 7.60 11.92 -11.55
N VAL A 243 7.64 11.78 -12.87
CA VAL A 243 8.35 12.71 -13.76
C VAL A 243 7.77 14.12 -13.65
N ASP A 244 6.45 14.26 -13.70
CA ASP A 244 5.77 15.56 -13.59
C ASP A 244 6.11 16.28 -12.29
N VAL A 245 6.13 15.53 -11.18
CA VAL A 245 6.46 16.08 -9.85
C VAL A 245 7.91 16.54 -9.78
N ILE A 246 8.84 15.71 -10.25
CA ILE A 246 10.26 16.04 -10.28
C ILE A 246 10.49 17.29 -11.12
N TRP A 247 9.97 17.32 -12.34
CA TRP A 247 10.12 18.45 -13.25
C TRP A 247 9.51 19.72 -12.66
N THR A 248 8.29 19.65 -12.14
CA THR A 248 7.61 20.83 -11.56
C THR A 248 8.37 21.39 -10.36
N ILE A 249 8.91 20.54 -9.49
CA ILE A 249 9.69 20.98 -8.33
C ILE A 249 11.03 21.57 -8.76
N CYS A 250 11.74 20.91 -9.69
CA CYS A 250 13.00 21.39 -10.24
C CYS A 250 12.85 22.74 -10.94
N ASP A 251 11.80 22.91 -11.74
CA ASP A 251 11.48 24.16 -12.45
C ASP A 251 11.10 25.27 -11.46
N TYR A 252 10.26 24.97 -10.46
CA TYR A 252 9.83 25.95 -9.47
C TYR A 252 10.98 26.42 -8.55
N LEU A 253 11.85 25.49 -8.11
CA LEU A 253 12.98 25.79 -7.23
C LEU A 253 14.25 26.20 -7.98
N ASP A 254 14.24 26.14 -9.31
CA ASP A 254 15.38 26.39 -10.19
C ASP A 254 16.62 25.52 -9.85
N ILE A 255 16.40 24.23 -9.60
CA ILE A 255 17.45 23.24 -9.28
C ILE A 255 17.42 22.05 -10.23
N TRP A 256 18.59 21.44 -10.48
CA TRP A 256 18.66 20.16 -11.16
C TRP A 256 18.52 19.02 -10.15
N CYS A 257 17.80 17.95 -10.51
CA CYS A 257 17.46 16.90 -9.55
C CYS A 257 18.65 16.03 -9.11
N LEU A 258 19.62 15.81 -10.01
CA LEU A 258 20.79 14.95 -9.79
C LEU A 258 22.13 15.69 -9.89
N THR A 259 22.10 17.01 -10.14
CA THR A 259 23.30 17.83 -10.33
C THR A 259 23.16 19.12 -9.54
N ILE A 260 24.24 19.63 -8.98
CA ILE A 260 24.21 20.92 -8.29
C ILE A 260 24.21 22.03 -9.34
N LYS A 261 23.22 22.93 -9.28
CA LYS A 261 23.22 24.14 -10.10
C LYS A 261 24.20 25.14 -9.49
N TYR A 262 25.31 25.40 -10.18
CA TYR A 262 26.24 26.44 -9.76
C TYR A 262 25.75 27.81 -10.27
N PRO A 263 25.70 28.84 -9.41
CA PRO A 263 25.38 30.18 -9.85
C PRO A 263 26.44 30.66 -10.85
N PHE A 264 26.00 31.34 -11.91
CA PHE A 264 26.88 31.90 -12.92
C PHE A 264 27.87 32.88 -12.26
N GLN A 265 29.16 32.54 -12.26
CA GLN A 265 30.24 33.43 -11.83
C GLN A 265 30.83 34.11 -13.08
N PRO A 266 30.59 35.41 -13.32
CA PRO A 266 31.03 36.11 -14.53
C PRO A 266 32.56 36.23 -14.68
N GLY A 267 33.36 35.69 -13.75
CA GLY A 267 34.82 35.73 -13.78
C GLY A 267 35.50 34.45 -14.25
N THR A 268 34.79 33.33 -14.42
CA THR A 268 35.41 32.02 -14.70
C THR A 268 35.53 31.72 -16.18
N GLU A 269 34.61 32.22 -17.03
CA GLU A 269 34.68 32.07 -18.49
C GLU A 269 35.88 32.82 -19.09
N ASN A 270 36.19 34.03 -18.60
CA ASN A 270 37.35 34.79 -19.09
C ASN A 270 38.68 34.06 -18.85
N ILE A 271 38.79 33.27 -17.77
CA ILE A 271 40.00 32.51 -17.43
C ILE A 271 40.12 31.25 -18.30
N GLU A 272 38.99 30.63 -18.67
CA GLU A 272 39.00 29.47 -19.58
C GLU A 272 39.18 29.87 -21.05
N GLU A 273 38.67 31.04 -21.48
CA GLU A 273 38.93 31.59 -22.80
C GLU A 273 40.38 32.10 -22.95
N GLU A 274 40.96 32.76 -21.93
CA GLU A 274 42.40 33.08 -21.92
C GLU A 274 43.29 31.84 -22.00
N LYS A 275 42.90 30.74 -21.35
CA LYS A 275 43.66 29.47 -21.37
C LYS A 275 43.51 28.68 -22.67
N LYS A 276 42.43 28.88 -23.43
CA LYS A 276 42.21 28.25 -24.74
C LYS A 276 42.73 29.10 -25.90
N GLY A 277 43.05 30.37 -25.66
CA GLY A 277 43.63 31.33 -26.61
C GLY A 277 45.17 31.45 -26.58
N LEU A 278 45.87 30.55 -25.88
CA LEU A 278 47.32 30.39 -25.81
C LEU A 278 47.74 29.01 -26.32
#